data_AF-A0A068VB21-F1
#
_entry.id   AF-A0A068VB21-F1
#
_cell.length_a   1.000
_cell.length_b   1.000
_cell.length_c   1.000
_cell.angle_alpha   90.00
_cell.angle_beta   90.00
_cell.angle_gamma   90.00
#
_symmetry.space_group_name_H-M   'P 1'
#
loop_
_entity.id
_entity.type
_entity.pdbx_description
1 polymer ?
#
loop_
_entity_poly.entity_id
_entity_poly.type
_entity_poly.pdbx_seq_one_letter_code
_entity_poly.pdbx_strand_id
1 'polypeptide(L)'
;MGVLYAAGRDPIFYAHHANVDRMWYIYDNVLKRKNIEDPDWLNSSFIFFNEAARPVRVTVKDSTNLAKLGYTYLDLPLSWLDCKPKAHRKGLNLTKVSAPKASEVLPIKLEKPISFVVEQPKKSRGGQEKAEAEEVLKIKGIEFDKGETVVFDVFVNEDHTSKCNPCKAKSLGSFRTLAHGHGKKSTTSHSFAISEVLEELEADDFDSILVTLVPRRGVVTIGGIEITFVPKP
;
A
#
# COMPACT_ATOMS: atom_id res chain seq x y z
N MET A 1 -12.99 15.77 9.64
CA MET A 1 -12.12 14.64 9.25
C MET A 1 -11.27 14.80 7.98
N GLY A 2 -11.52 15.76 7.06
CA GLY A 2 -10.84 15.81 5.75
C GLY A 2 -9.43 16.41 5.67
N VAL A 3 -8.92 16.99 6.77
CA VAL A 3 -7.59 17.63 6.86
C VAL A 3 -6.96 17.34 8.22
N LEU A 4 -5.65 17.07 8.27
CA LEU A 4 -4.99 16.56 9.48
C LEU A 4 -5.02 17.54 10.66
N TYR A 5 -4.78 18.83 10.43
CA TYR A 5 -4.68 19.83 11.51
C TYR A 5 -5.99 20.06 12.29
N ALA A 6 -7.13 19.70 11.69
CA ALA A 6 -8.45 19.87 12.29
C ALA A 6 -9.18 18.54 12.53
N ALA A 7 -8.58 17.40 12.17
CA ALA A 7 -9.25 16.11 12.22
C ALA A 7 -9.72 15.77 13.65
N GLY A 8 -8.87 15.94 14.66
CA GLY A 8 -9.19 15.66 16.06
C GLY A 8 -10.19 16.62 16.73
N ARG A 9 -10.67 17.65 16.02
CA ARG A 9 -11.76 18.52 16.51
C ARG A 9 -13.14 17.87 16.36
N ASP A 10 -13.23 16.83 15.53
CA ASP A 10 -14.44 16.04 15.33
C ASP A 10 -14.33 14.76 16.20
N PRO A 11 -15.25 14.50 17.16
CA PRO A 11 -15.17 13.33 18.03
C PRO A 11 -15.09 11.99 17.29
N ILE A 12 -15.65 11.89 16.07
CA ILE A 12 -15.57 10.64 15.29
C ILE A 12 -14.13 10.27 14.91
N PHE A 13 -13.20 11.22 14.97
CA PHE A 13 -11.77 11.00 14.78
C PHE A 13 -11.24 9.89 15.68
N TYR A 14 -11.59 9.93 16.96
CA TYR A 14 -11.08 8.98 17.95
C TYR A 14 -11.68 7.59 17.74
N ALA A 15 -12.96 7.49 17.38
CA ALA A 15 -13.59 6.22 17.02
C ALA A 15 -13.01 5.62 15.74
N HIS A 16 -12.73 6.45 14.73
CA HIS A 16 -12.04 6.04 13.51
C HIS A 16 -10.64 5.49 13.82
N HIS A 17 -9.84 6.22 14.61
CA HIS A 17 -8.49 5.81 14.99
C HIS A 17 -8.49 4.59 15.92
N ALA A 18 -9.51 4.40 16.77
CA ALA A 18 -9.67 3.18 17.53
C ALA A 18 -9.84 1.95 16.62
N ASN A 19 -10.60 2.07 15.51
CA ASN A 19 -10.69 0.96 14.56
C ASN A 19 -9.41 0.78 13.73
N VAL A 20 -8.62 1.84 13.50
CA VAL A 20 -7.28 1.73 12.89
C VAL A 20 -6.32 0.99 13.84
N ASP A 21 -6.32 1.33 15.13
CA ASP A 21 -5.58 0.62 16.17
C ASP A 21 -6.01 -0.86 16.26
N ARG A 22 -7.33 -1.12 16.14
CA ARG A 22 -7.86 -2.49 16.01
C ARG A 22 -7.32 -3.24 14.79
N MET A 23 -7.03 -2.58 13.67
CA MET A 23 -6.43 -3.27 12.52
C MET A 23 -5.02 -3.80 12.85
N TRP A 24 -4.25 -3.05 13.63
CA TRP A 24 -2.96 -3.52 14.14
C TRP A 24 -3.14 -4.67 15.15
N TYR A 25 -4.10 -4.59 16.06
CA TYR A 25 -4.46 -5.71 16.95
C TYR A 25 -4.80 -6.99 16.17
N ILE A 26 -5.60 -6.90 15.10
CA ILE A 26 -5.95 -8.05 14.25
C ILE A 26 -4.70 -8.60 13.56
N TYR A 27 -3.85 -7.74 13.01
CA TYR A 27 -2.60 -8.13 12.35
C TYR A 27 -1.69 -8.95 13.27
N ASP A 28 -1.50 -8.47 14.50
CA ASP A 28 -0.63 -9.09 15.51
C ASP A 28 -1.27 -10.32 16.19
N ASN A 29 -2.50 -10.18 16.70
CA ASN A 29 -3.10 -11.16 17.61
C ASN A 29 -4.00 -12.18 16.91
N VAL A 30 -4.64 -11.82 15.79
CA VAL A 30 -5.55 -12.73 15.05
C VAL A 30 -4.80 -13.39 13.90
N LEU A 31 -4.09 -12.60 13.08
CA LEU A 31 -3.33 -13.10 11.93
C LEU A 31 -1.92 -13.58 12.29
N LYS A 32 -1.50 -13.42 13.56
CA LYS A 32 -0.20 -13.88 14.10
C LYS A 32 0.99 -13.41 13.27
N ARG A 33 0.93 -12.17 12.78
CA ARG A 33 2.04 -11.53 12.06
C ARG A 33 3.00 -10.86 13.04
N LYS A 34 4.22 -10.59 12.59
CA LYS A 34 5.29 -10.06 13.45
C LYS A 34 5.27 -8.54 13.50
N ASN A 35 5.50 -7.98 14.68
CA ASN A 35 5.76 -6.55 14.85
C ASN A 35 7.16 -6.17 14.35
N ILE A 36 7.39 -4.87 14.21
CA ILE A 36 8.71 -4.32 13.87
C ILE A 36 9.64 -4.47 15.08
N GLU A 37 10.78 -5.13 14.88
CA GLU A 37 11.78 -5.39 15.93
C GLU A 37 12.97 -4.41 15.89
N ASP A 38 12.97 -3.48 14.94
CA ASP A 38 14.03 -2.48 14.77
C ASP A 38 14.19 -1.64 16.06
N PRO A 39 15.36 -1.64 16.71
CA PRO A 39 15.62 -0.86 17.91
C PRO A 39 15.38 0.64 17.73
N ASP A 40 15.62 1.22 16.56
CA ASP A 40 15.41 2.64 16.30
C ASP A 40 13.91 2.98 16.32
N TRP A 41 13.10 2.07 15.77
CA TRP A 41 11.64 2.18 15.83
C TRP A 41 11.13 1.97 17.26
N LEU A 42 11.57 0.90 17.93
CA LEU A 42 11.12 0.54 19.29
C LEU A 42 11.47 1.59 20.35
N ASN A 43 12.62 2.24 20.22
CA ASN A 43 13.09 3.28 21.15
C ASN A 43 12.64 4.69 20.75
N SER A 44 11.92 4.86 19.64
CA SER A 44 11.27 6.12 19.31
C SER A 44 10.29 6.51 20.43
N SER A 45 10.30 7.79 20.80
CA SER A 45 9.54 8.28 21.96
C SER A 45 8.70 9.51 21.62
N PHE A 46 7.57 9.62 22.31
CA PHE A 46 6.61 10.72 22.20
C PHE A 46 6.29 11.27 23.58
N ILE A 47 5.74 12.49 23.64
CA ILE A 47 5.29 13.12 24.89
C ILE A 47 3.79 13.39 24.77
N PHE A 48 3.03 12.88 25.73
CA PHE A 48 1.60 13.12 25.86
C PHE A 48 1.29 13.69 27.25
N PHE A 49 0.21 14.46 27.36
CA PHE A 49 -0.36 14.81 28.66
C PHE A 49 -1.29 13.68 29.12
N ASN A 50 -1.12 13.23 30.35
CA ASN A 50 -2.01 12.25 30.97
C ASN A 50 -3.25 12.91 31.59
N GLU A 51 -4.11 12.12 32.21
CA GLU A 51 -5.35 12.55 32.89
C GLU A 51 -5.10 13.52 34.05
N ALA A 52 -3.92 13.48 34.66
CA ALA A 52 -3.49 14.42 35.71
C ALA A 52 -2.79 15.68 35.15
N ALA A 53 -2.91 15.95 33.85
CA ALA A 53 -2.27 17.05 33.13
C ALA A 53 -0.74 17.10 33.29
N ARG A 54 -0.09 15.94 33.43
CA ARG A 54 1.37 15.83 33.50
C ARG A 54 1.94 15.35 32.16
N PRO A 55 3.06 15.91 31.69
CA PRO A 55 3.73 15.39 30.51
C PRO A 55 4.39 14.05 30.85
N VAL A 56 4.06 13.01 30.08
CA VAL A 56 4.61 11.67 30.20
C VAL A 56 5.29 11.30 28.89
N ARG A 57 6.52 10.82 28.97
CA ARG A 57 7.24 10.24 27.84
C ARG A 57 6.83 8.78 27.69
N VAL A 58 6.44 8.39 26.49
CA VAL A 58 6.12 7.00 26.12
C VAL A 58 7.03 6.55 24.99
N THR A 59 7.29 5.25 24.91
CA THR A 59 8.08 4.66 23.82
C THR A 59 7.24 3.67 23.03
N VAL A 60 7.59 3.44 21.77
CA VAL A 60 6.85 2.51 20.88
C VAL A 60 6.81 1.10 21.46
N LYS A 61 7.93 0.60 22.00
CA LYS A 61 7.99 -0.74 22.63
C LYS A 61 7.02 -0.92 23.80
N ASP A 62 6.67 0.16 24.50
CA ASP A 62 5.72 0.08 25.63
C ASP A 62 4.27 -0.02 25.13
N SER A 63 4.01 0.41 23.88
CA SER A 63 2.70 0.34 23.26
C SER A 63 2.41 -0.95 22.49
N THR A 64 3.39 -1.83 22.27
CA THR A 64 3.21 -3.05 21.45
C THR A 64 2.41 -4.16 22.13
N ASN A 65 2.07 -4.01 23.42
CA ASN A 65 1.31 -5.00 24.18
C ASN A 65 0.09 -4.34 24.83
N LEU A 66 -1.09 -4.53 24.23
CA LEU A 66 -2.34 -3.93 24.70
C LEU A 66 -2.73 -4.36 26.11
N ALA A 67 -2.38 -5.58 26.53
CA ALA A 67 -2.65 -6.06 27.88
C ALA A 67 -1.90 -5.22 28.94
N LYS A 68 -0.69 -4.76 28.64
CA LYS A 68 0.06 -3.83 29.51
C LYS A 68 -0.56 -2.43 29.54
N LEU A 69 -1.23 -2.03 28.46
CA LEU A 69 -1.97 -0.76 28.37
C LEU A 69 -3.36 -0.83 29.02
N GLY A 70 -3.81 -2.03 29.44
CA GLY A 70 -5.06 -2.21 30.16
C GLY A 70 -6.33 -2.17 29.31
N TYR A 71 -6.23 -2.40 27.99
CA TYR A 71 -7.38 -2.49 27.10
C TYR A 71 -7.27 -3.60 26.06
N THR A 72 -8.39 -3.94 25.43
CA THR A 72 -8.46 -4.88 24.29
C THR A 72 -9.67 -4.55 23.41
N TYR A 73 -9.81 -5.26 22.29
CA TYR A 73 -10.96 -5.20 21.39
C TYR A 73 -11.83 -6.44 21.52
N LEU A 74 -13.12 -6.27 21.24
CA LEU A 74 -14.04 -7.39 21.11
C LEU A 74 -13.67 -8.25 19.88
N ASP A 75 -13.75 -9.56 20.09
CA ASP A 75 -13.64 -10.54 19.02
C ASP A 75 -14.93 -10.52 18.21
N LEU A 76 -14.84 -9.98 17.00
CA LEU A 76 -15.96 -9.85 16.06
C LEU A 76 -15.61 -10.61 14.78
N PRO A 77 -16.58 -11.26 14.11
CA PRO A 77 -16.36 -11.91 12.83
C PRO A 77 -15.74 -10.95 11.81
N LEU A 78 -14.67 -11.41 11.15
CA LEU A 78 -13.93 -10.64 10.16
C LEU A 78 -14.34 -11.09 8.75
N SER A 79 -15.52 -10.66 8.30
CA SER A 79 -16.09 -11.07 7.00
C SER A 79 -15.20 -10.76 5.80
N TRP A 80 -14.29 -9.79 5.93
CA TRP A 80 -13.36 -9.39 4.86
C TRP A 80 -12.16 -10.34 4.69
N LEU A 81 -11.91 -11.28 5.62
CA LEU A 81 -10.83 -12.26 5.47
C LEU A 81 -11.06 -13.19 4.28
N ASP A 82 -12.33 -13.50 3.98
CA ASP A 82 -12.72 -14.37 2.87
C ASP A 82 -13.03 -13.58 1.58
N CYS A 83 -12.84 -12.27 1.59
CA CYS A 83 -13.14 -11.40 0.44
C CYS A 83 -12.01 -11.32 -0.60
N LYS A 84 -11.18 -12.37 -0.73
CA LYS A 84 -10.12 -12.43 -1.74
C LYS A 84 -10.73 -12.26 -3.15
N PRO A 85 -10.33 -11.24 -3.92
CA PRO A 85 -10.83 -11.06 -5.29
C PRO A 85 -10.36 -12.21 -6.18
N LYS A 86 -11.29 -12.81 -6.93
CA LYS A 86 -11.00 -13.91 -7.86
C LYS A 86 -10.84 -13.39 -9.28
N ALA A 87 -9.85 -13.92 -10.01
CA ALA A 87 -9.65 -13.56 -11.40
C ALA A 87 -10.66 -14.29 -12.30
N HIS A 88 -11.49 -13.53 -13.02
CA HIS A 88 -12.38 -14.09 -14.05
C HIS A 88 -11.68 -14.38 -15.38
N ARG A 89 -10.56 -13.69 -15.66
CA ARG A 89 -9.73 -13.88 -16.85
C ARG A 89 -8.30 -14.13 -16.40
N LYS A 90 -7.83 -15.35 -16.67
CA LYS A 90 -6.46 -15.81 -16.38
C LYS A 90 -5.59 -15.52 -17.59
N GLY A 91 -4.40 -14.99 -17.36
CA GLY A 91 -3.44 -14.64 -18.41
C GLY A 91 -3.84 -13.43 -19.29
N LEU A 92 -2.92 -12.49 -19.42
CA LEU A 92 -2.94 -11.49 -20.49
C LEU A 92 -1.78 -11.81 -21.44
N ASN A 93 -2.09 -12.08 -22.70
CA ASN A 93 -1.03 -12.31 -23.68
C ASN A 93 -0.42 -10.97 -24.09
N LEU A 94 0.68 -10.60 -23.43
CA LEU A 94 1.39 -9.33 -23.61
C LEU A 94 1.89 -9.13 -25.05
N THR A 95 2.11 -10.20 -25.82
CA THR A 95 2.48 -10.10 -27.24
C THR A 95 1.40 -9.45 -28.11
N LYS A 96 0.15 -9.43 -27.65
CA LYS A 96 -0.98 -8.76 -28.33
C LYS A 96 -1.23 -7.35 -27.80
N VAL A 97 -0.56 -6.93 -26.73
CA VAL A 97 -0.74 -5.63 -26.10
C VAL A 97 0.43 -4.75 -26.50
N SER A 98 0.19 -3.82 -27.42
CA SER A 98 1.17 -2.80 -27.78
C SER A 98 1.24 -1.77 -26.65
N ALA A 99 2.14 -1.97 -25.70
CA ALA A 99 2.45 -1.03 -24.63
C ALA A 99 3.96 -0.75 -24.58
N PRO A 100 4.39 0.50 -24.38
CA PRO A 100 5.80 0.86 -24.31
C PRO A 100 6.46 0.30 -23.04
N LYS A 101 7.79 0.21 -23.04
CA LYS A 101 8.56 -0.15 -21.83
C LYS A 101 8.50 0.99 -20.82
N ALA A 102 8.46 0.66 -19.52
CA ALA A 102 8.42 1.66 -18.45
C ALA A 102 9.60 2.66 -18.51
N SER A 103 10.79 2.19 -18.89
CA SER A 103 12.00 3.01 -19.01
C SER A 103 11.97 4.03 -20.15
N GLU A 104 11.14 3.84 -21.17
CA GLU A 104 11.02 4.75 -22.31
C GLU A 104 10.04 5.89 -22.04
N VAL A 105 9.14 5.71 -21.08
CA VAL A 105 8.02 6.63 -20.79
C VAL A 105 8.26 7.44 -19.53
N LEU A 106 8.97 6.89 -18.54
CA LEU A 106 9.23 7.54 -17.27
C LEU A 106 10.48 8.41 -17.34
N PRO A 107 10.50 9.61 -16.70
CA PRO A 107 9.45 10.16 -15.83
C PRO A 107 8.26 10.75 -16.59
N ILE A 108 7.03 10.56 -16.08
CA ILE A 108 5.80 11.08 -16.70
C ILE A 108 4.89 11.79 -15.71
N LYS A 109 4.23 12.85 -16.18
CA LYS A 109 3.10 13.49 -15.49
C LYS A 109 1.82 12.69 -15.76
N LEU A 110 1.24 12.11 -14.72
CA LEU A 110 0.09 11.20 -14.83
C LEU A 110 -1.23 11.98 -14.95
N GLU A 111 -1.54 12.45 -16.15
CA GLU A 111 -2.80 13.18 -16.43
C GLU A 111 -3.92 12.26 -16.95
N LYS A 112 -3.56 11.17 -17.60
CA LYS A 112 -4.47 10.18 -18.18
C LYS A 112 -4.04 8.77 -17.80
N PRO A 113 -4.95 7.78 -17.86
CA PRO A 113 -4.57 6.38 -17.68
C PRO A 113 -3.46 5.98 -18.64
N ILE A 114 -2.45 5.29 -18.13
CA ILE A 114 -1.32 4.80 -18.93
C ILE A 114 -0.97 3.38 -18.53
N SER A 115 -0.56 2.59 -19.52
CA SER A 115 -0.11 1.21 -19.35
C SER A 115 1.29 1.09 -19.93
N PHE A 116 2.16 0.38 -19.22
CA PHE A 116 3.53 0.11 -19.67
C PHE A 116 3.97 -1.28 -19.19
N VAL A 117 4.94 -1.84 -19.91
CA VAL A 117 5.49 -3.16 -19.61
C VAL A 117 6.64 -3.03 -18.61
N VAL A 118 6.61 -3.84 -17.55
CA VAL A 118 7.63 -3.93 -16.51
C VAL A 118 8.21 -5.34 -16.50
N GLU A 119 9.53 -5.44 -16.62
CA GLU A 119 10.24 -6.73 -16.65
C GLU A 119 10.29 -7.34 -15.23
N GLN A 120 10.04 -8.65 -15.14
CA GLN A 120 10.14 -9.38 -13.88
C GLN A 120 11.60 -9.79 -13.64
N PRO A 121 12.15 -9.55 -12.43
CA PRO A 121 13.54 -9.88 -12.13
C PRO A 121 13.79 -11.40 -12.10
N LYS A 122 12.78 -12.22 -11.80
CA LYS A 122 12.87 -13.67 -11.81
C LYS A 122 11.52 -14.30 -12.15
N LYS A 123 11.54 -15.37 -12.96
CA LYS A 123 10.35 -16.13 -13.37
C LYS A 123 10.16 -17.38 -12.50
N SER A 124 8.94 -17.91 -12.45
CA SER A 124 8.62 -19.27 -11.98
C SER A 124 9.24 -19.60 -10.62
N ARG A 125 9.05 -18.72 -9.64
CA ARG A 125 9.66 -18.88 -8.31
C ARG A 125 9.13 -20.12 -7.61
N GLY A 126 10.05 -20.93 -7.09
CA GLY A 126 9.70 -22.08 -6.25
C GLY A 126 8.99 -21.65 -4.95
N GLY A 127 8.22 -22.55 -4.35
CA GLY A 127 7.45 -22.25 -3.13
C GLY A 127 8.31 -21.74 -1.98
N GLN A 128 9.54 -22.26 -1.83
CA GLN A 128 10.49 -21.79 -0.81
C GLN A 128 10.91 -20.34 -1.03
N GLU A 129 11.24 -19.96 -2.27
CA GLU A 129 11.65 -18.59 -2.57
C GLU A 129 10.52 -17.60 -2.29
N LYS A 130 9.27 -17.96 -2.62
CA LYS A 130 8.08 -17.16 -2.32
C LYS A 130 7.81 -17.04 -0.81
N ALA A 131 8.22 -18.03 -0.04
CA ALA A 131 8.13 -17.98 1.42
C ALA A 131 9.23 -17.12 2.06
N GLU A 132 10.41 -17.03 1.44
CA GLU A 132 11.55 -16.25 1.95
C GLU A 132 11.49 -14.76 1.55
N ALA A 133 10.96 -14.43 0.37
CA ALA A 133 10.87 -13.06 -0.10
C ALA A 133 9.51 -12.74 -0.74
N GLU A 134 9.01 -11.54 -0.49
CA GLU A 134 7.83 -10.97 -1.16
C GLU A 134 8.26 -10.26 -2.44
N GLU A 135 7.55 -10.51 -3.53
CA GLU A 135 7.73 -9.74 -4.76
C GLU A 135 6.94 -8.43 -4.68
N VAL A 136 7.63 -7.32 -4.90
CA VAL A 136 7.09 -5.98 -4.64
C VAL A 136 7.28 -5.09 -5.86
N LEU A 137 6.17 -4.57 -6.37
CA LEU A 137 6.16 -3.48 -7.35
C LEU A 137 6.39 -2.15 -6.63
N LYS A 138 7.54 -1.53 -6.86
CA LYS A 138 7.94 -0.25 -6.26
C LYS A 138 7.81 0.88 -7.27
N ILE A 139 6.95 1.83 -6.95
CA ILE A 139 6.81 3.10 -7.67
C ILE A 139 7.69 4.14 -6.99
N LYS A 140 8.69 4.64 -7.70
CA LYS A 140 9.69 5.61 -7.26
C LYS A 140 9.39 7.01 -7.79
N GLY A 141 9.89 8.01 -7.06
CA GLY A 141 9.82 9.40 -7.51
C GLY A 141 8.39 9.89 -7.70
N ILE A 142 7.48 9.52 -6.81
CA ILE A 142 6.10 10.00 -6.81
C ILE A 142 6.13 11.44 -6.31
N GLU A 143 6.07 12.40 -7.23
CA GLU A 143 6.10 13.82 -6.94
C GLU A 143 4.71 14.44 -7.00
N PHE A 144 4.32 15.12 -5.93
CA PHE A 144 3.02 15.79 -5.82
C PHE A 144 3.09 17.02 -4.94
N ASP A 145 2.08 17.89 -5.04
CA ASP A 145 1.89 19.01 -4.12
C ASP A 145 1.24 18.52 -2.81
N LYS A 146 1.88 18.77 -1.65
CA LYS A 146 1.31 18.41 -0.33
C LYS A 146 0.01 19.16 -0.02
N GLY A 147 -0.23 20.31 -0.64
CA GLY A 147 -1.48 21.06 -0.51
C GLY A 147 -2.67 20.39 -1.19
N GLU A 148 -2.44 19.39 -2.03
CA GLU A 148 -3.48 18.68 -2.76
C GLU A 148 -3.61 17.21 -2.33
N THR A 149 -4.82 16.68 -2.48
CA THR A 149 -5.08 15.25 -2.32
C THR A 149 -4.80 14.56 -3.64
N VAL A 150 -3.82 13.66 -3.67
CA VAL A 150 -3.49 12.86 -4.84
C VAL A 150 -4.00 11.43 -4.66
N VAL A 151 -4.62 10.90 -5.70
CA VAL A 151 -5.10 9.51 -5.77
C VAL A 151 -4.87 8.96 -7.17
N PHE A 152 -4.20 7.82 -7.26
CA PHE A 152 -4.17 7.00 -8.46
C PHE A 152 -4.25 5.51 -8.10
N ASP A 153 -4.93 4.75 -8.95
CA ASP A 153 -5.07 3.30 -8.80
C ASP A 153 -4.00 2.58 -9.62
N VAL A 154 -3.60 1.39 -9.16
CA VAL A 154 -2.58 0.57 -9.79
C VAL A 154 -3.18 -0.80 -10.12
N PHE A 155 -3.04 -1.21 -11.38
CA PHE A 155 -3.52 -2.49 -11.87
C PHE A 155 -2.42 -3.30 -12.54
N VAL A 156 -2.54 -4.62 -12.48
CA VAL A 156 -1.67 -5.58 -13.17
C VAL A 156 -2.49 -6.32 -14.22
N ASN A 157 -1.94 -6.43 -15.43
CA ASN A 157 -2.53 -7.17 -16.56
C ASN A 157 -3.97 -6.74 -16.89
N GLU A 158 -4.27 -5.44 -16.75
CA GLU A 158 -5.50 -4.82 -17.22
C GLU A 158 -5.27 -4.02 -18.51
N ASP A 159 -5.77 -4.57 -19.61
CA ASP A 159 -5.69 -4.03 -20.98
C ASP A 159 -6.76 -2.97 -21.27
N HIS A 160 -7.82 -2.89 -20.45
CA HIS A 160 -8.90 -1.93 -20.62
C HIS A 160 -9.03 -0.99 -19.43
N THR A 161 -8.50 0.23 -19.60
CA THR A 161 -8.57 1.31 -18.59
C THR A 161 -10.00 1.67 -18.19
N SER A 162 -11.00 1.43 -19.07
CA SER A 162 -12.43 1.62 -18.79
C SER A 162 -13.03 0.55 -17.86
N LYS A 163 -12.37 -0.61 -17.69
CA LYS A 163 -12.82 -1.72 -16.84
C LYS A 163 -12.13 -1.76 -15.47
N CYS A 164 -11.23 -0.81 -15.20
CA CYS A 164 -10.49 -0.66 -13.95
C CYS A 164 -11.42 -0.42 -12.75
N ASN A 165 -11.53 -1.42 -11.87
CA ASN A 165 -12.31 -1.38 -10.64
C ASN A 165 -11.43 -1.89 -9.47
N PRO A 166 -11.32 -1.15 -8.36
CA PRO A 166 -10.51 -1.52 -7.20
C PRO A 166 -10.82 -2.88 -6.57
N CYS A 167 -12.04 -3.41 -6.76
CA CYS A 167 -12.47 -4.70 -6.19
C CYS A 167 -12.16 -5.92 -7.07
N LYS A 168 -11.40 -5.77 -8.15
CA LYS A 168 -11.03 -6.88 -9.05
C LYS A 168 -9.66 -7.45 -8.69
N ALA A 169 -9.43 -8.73 -8.99
CA ALA A 169 -8.15 -9.43 -8.75
C ALA A 169 -6.92 -8.74 -9.38
N LYS A 170 -7.13 -7.98 -10.47
CA LYS A 170 -6.08 -7.23 -11.14
C LYS A 170 -5.69 -5.94 -10.42
N SER A 171 -6.41 -5.53 -9.39
CA SER A 171 -6.14 -4.30 -8.63
C SER A 171 -5.12 -4.57 -7.54
N LEU A 172 -4.05 -3.76 -7.51
CA LEU A 172 -3.11 -3.73 -6.38
C LEU A 172 -3.55 -2.74 -5.29
N GLY A 173 -4.62 -1.97 -5.55
CA GLY A 173 -5.07 -0.88 -4.70
C GLY A 173 -4.65 0.48 -5.25
N SER A 174 -4.54 1.46 -4.35
CA SER A 174 -4.38 2.87 -4.72
C SER A 174 -3.30 3.52 -3.87
N PHE A 175 -2.52 4.40 -4.49
CA PHE A 175 -1.77 5.41 -3.75
C PHE A 175 -2.70 6.57 -3.43
N ARG A 176 -2.77 6.97 -2.15
CA ARG A 176 -3.56 8.10 -1.70
C ARG A 176 -2.79 8.95 -0.70
N THR A 177 -2.82 10.26 -0.91
CA THR A 177 -2.31 11.25 0.04
C THR A 177 -3.45 12.18 0.45
N LEU A 178 -3.46 12.58 1.72
CA LEU A 178 -4.33 13.66 2.19
C LEU A 178 -3.59 14.99 2.04
N ALA A 179 -4.31 16.04 1.67
CA ALA A 179 -3.75 17.39 1.67
C ALA A 179 -3.29 17.75 3.10
N HIS A 180 -2.01 18.09 3.26
CA HIS A 180 -1.43 18.49 4.53
C HIS A 180 -0.29 19.51 4.34
N GLY A 181 -0.37 20.64 5.03
CA GLY A 181 0.63 21.71 4.92
C GLY A 181 0.40 22.66 3.74
N HIS A 182 1.35 23.59 3.55
CA HIS A 182 1.32 24.57 2.47
C HIS A 182 2.01 24.02 1.21
N GLY A 183 1.68 24.59 0.04
CA GLY A 183 1.99 24.15 -1.34
C GLY A 183 3.46 23.85 -1.69
N LYS A 184 4.09 22.91 -0.97
CA LYS A 184 5.44 22.41 -1.19
C LYS A 184 5.33 21.08 -1.90
N LYS A 185 6.20 20.88 -2.91
CA LYS A 185 6.36 19.58 -3.54
C LYS A 185 6.93 18.56 -2.55
N SER A 186 6.43 17.34 -2.61
CA SER A 186 6.96 16.18 -1.90
C SER A 186 7.26 15.09 -2.91
N THR A 187 8.36 14.37 -2.66
CA THR A 187 8.71 13.17 -3.41
C THR A 187 8.67 11.98 -2.45
N THR A 188 8.02 10.89 -2.85
CA THR A 188 7.96 9.65 -2.08
C THR A 188 8.06 8.42 -2.98
N SER A 189 8.10 7.24 -2.38
CA SER A 189 7.94 5.96 -3.07
C SER A 189 6.83 5.15 -2.41
N HIS A 190 6.17 4.29 -3.18
CA HIS A 190 5.16 3.38 -2.67
C HIS A 190 5.36 1.98 -3.23
N SER A 191 5.07 0.98 -2.41
CA SER A 191 5.37 -0.42 -2.68
C SER A 191 4.09 -1.25 -2.58
N PHE A 192 3.83 -2.07 -3.59
CA PHE A 192 2.71 -3.01 -3.62
C PHE A 192 3.24 -4.44 -3.64
N ALA A 193 2.78 -5.28 -2.72
CA ALA A 193 3.02 -6.72 -2.80
C ALA A 193 2.24 -7.29 -3.98
N ILE A 194 2.91 -8.06 -4.86
CA ILE A 194 2.30 -8.57 -6.09
C ILE A 194 2.26 -10.10 -6.16
N SER A 195 2.96 -10.83 -5.28
CA SER A 195 3.07 -12.29 -5.38
C SER A 195 1.71 -12.99 -5.45
N GLU A 196 0.77 -12.57 -4.60
CA GLU A 196 -0.58 -13.13 -4.58
C GLU A 196 -1.38 -12.83 -5.87
N VAL A 197 -1.22 -11.63 -6.43
CA VAL A 197 -1.91 -11.21 -7.65
C VAL A 197 -1.34 -11.93 -8.87
N LEU A 198 -0.03 -12.16 -8.90
CA LEU A 198 0.62 -12.90 -9.99
C LEU A 198 0.18 -14.38 -10.00
N GLU A 199 0.09 -15.01 -8.83
CA GLU A 199 -0.45 -16.37 -8.68
C GLU A 199 -1.90 -16.47 -9.16
N GLU A 200 -2.76 -15.57 -8.71
CA GLU A 200 -4.19 -15.55 -9.08
C GLU A 200 -4.39 -15.29 -10.59
N LEU A 201 -3.48 -14.56 -11.22
CA LEU A 201 -3.52 -14.26 -12.67
C LEU A 201 -2.78 -15.28 -13.54
N GLU A 202 -2.14 -16.29 -12.94
CA GLU A 202 -1.26 -17.26 -13.61
C GLU A 202 -0.14 -16.55 -14.41
N ALA A 203 0.47 -15.54 -13.79
CA ALA A 203 1.45 -14.64 -14.41
C ALA A 203 2.90 -14.80 -13.89
N ASP A 204 3.13 -15.79 -13.02
CA ASP A 204 4.45 -16.06 -12.41
C ASP A 204 5.53 -16.46 -13.43
N ASP A 205 5.11 -17.05 -14.56
CA ASP A 205 6.02 -17.55 -15.60
C ASP A 205 6.33 -16.49 -16.67
N PHE A 206 5.71 -15.31 -16.60
CA PHE A 206 5.88 -14.27 -17.62
C PHE A 206 7.20 -13.50 -17.44
N ASP A 207 7.83 -13.12 -18.55
CA ASP A 207 9.04 -12.29 -18.57
C ASP A 207 8.78 -10.87 -18.09
N SER A 208 7.54 -10.43 -18.23
CA SER A 208 7.11 -9.08 -17.94
C SER A 208 5.65 -9.07 -17.56
N ILE A 209 5.21 -7.99 -16.93
CA ILE A 209 3.81 -7.74 -16.60
C ILE A 209 3.39 -6.38 -17.14
N LEU A 210 2.10 -6.23 -17.45
CA LEU A 210 1.53 -4.93 -17.80
C LEU A 210 1.11 -4.24 -16.51
N VAL A 211 1.67 -3.05 -16.24
CA VAL A 211 1.24 -2.20 -15.13
C VAL A 211 0.43 -1.05 -15.71
N THR A 212 -0.77 -0.84 -15.18
CA THR A 212 -1.67 0.24 -15.60
C THR A 212 -1.88 1.18 -14.42
N LEU A 213 -1.56 2.46 -14.61
CA LEU A 213 -1.80 3.53 -13.63
C LEU A 213 -3.01 4.35 -14.07
N VAL A 214 -3.95 4.56 -13.16
CA VAL A 214 -5.18 5.31 -13.43
C VAL A 214 -5.27 6.51 -12.47
N PRO A 215 -5.01 7.75 -12.94
CA PRO A 215 -5.19 8.92 -12.09
C PRO A 215 -6.67 9.11 -11.75
N ARG A 216 -6.97 9.38 -10.48
CA ARG A 216 -8.32 9.64 -9.97
C ARG A 216 -8.49 11.05 -9.46
N ARG A 217 -7.47 11.60 -8.78
CA ARG A 217 -7.50 12.95 -8.23
C ARG A 217 -6.10 13.52 -8.10
N GLY A 218 -5.98 14.83 -8.33
CA GLY A 218 -4.73 15.57 -8.19
C GLY A 218 -3.74 15.26 -9.32
N VAL A 219 -2.67 16.05 -9.38
CA VAL A 219 -1.62 15.91 -10.37
C VAL A 219 -0.40 15.27 -9.71
N VAL A 220 0.14 14.23 -10.34
CA VAL A 220 1.31 13.50 -9.85
C VAL A 220 2.30 13.24 -10.98
N THR A 221 3.58 13.31 -10.67
CA THR A 221 4.65 12.86 -11.57
C THR A 221 5.22 11.56 -11.03
N ILE A 222 5.43 10.58 -11.90
CA ILE A 222 6.01 9.29 -11.56
C ILE A 222 7.41 9.24 -12.13
N GLY A 223 8.41 9.06 -11.25
CA GLY A 223 9.82 9.06 -11.61
C GLY A 223 10.33 7.73 -12.16
N GLY A 224 9.87 6.60 -11.62
CA GLY A 224 10.35 5.28 -12.02
C GLY A 224 9.51 4.16 -11.42
N ILE A 225 9.56 2.98 -12.03
CA ILE A 225 8.87 1.78 -11.56
C ILE A 225 9.79 0.58 -11.73
N GLU A 226 9.86 -0.25 -10.71
CA GLU A 226 10.64 -1.49 -10.72
C GLU A 226 9.96 -2.57 -9.89
N ILE A 227 10.33 -3.82 -10.13
CA ILE A 227 9.95 -4.96 -9.30
C ILE A 227 11.19 -5.39 -8.52
N THR A 228 11.04 -5.55 -7.20
CA THR A 228 12.12 -5.94 -6.28
C THR A 228 11.66 -7.02 -5.33
N PHE A 229 12.61 -7.79 -4.79
CA PHE A 229 12.33 -8.77 -3.74
C PHE A 229 12.64 -8.19 -2.37
N VAL A 230 11.66 -8.26 -1.47
CA VAL A 230 11.80 -7.83 -0.08
C VAL A 230 11.74 -9.06 0.81
N PRO A 231 12.77 -9.35 1.64
CA PRO A 231 12.74 -10.49 2.55
C PRO A 231 11.52 -10.45 3.48
N LYS A 232 10.89 -11.61 3.70
CA LYS A 232 9.82 -11.76 4.69
C LYS A 232 10.46 -11.88 6.09
N PRO A 233 9.89 -11.21 7.11
CA PRO A 233 10.42 -11.26 8.47
C PRO A 233 10.20 -12.61 9.17
#